data_AF-A0A2K6JTW6-F1
#
_entry.id   AF-A0A2K6JTW6-F1
#
_cell.length_a   1.000
_cell.length_b   1.000
_cell.length_c   1.000
_cell.angle_alpha   90.00
_cell.angle_beta   90.00
_cell.angle_gamma   90.00
#
_symmetry.space_group_name_H-M   'P 1'
#
loop_
_entity.id
_entity.type
_entity.pdbx_description
1 polymer ?
#
loop_
_entity_poly.entity_id
_entity_poly.type
_entity_poly.pdbx_seq_one_letter_code
_entity_poly.pdbx_strand_id
1 'polypeptide(L)'
;FTLGGFEHLQTLKVQKRAELGLPPLAEDSIQVVKSMRAASPPSYTLDLGESQLAPPPSKLRGRRGSRRQLLTKQDSLDIYNERDLFKTEEPATEEEEESAGDGERTLDGELDLLEQDPLVPPPPSEAPLSAERVTFPKGLPWAPKVRQKDIEHFLEMSRNKFIGFTLGQDTDTLVGLPRPIHESVKTLKQHKYISIADVQIKNEEELEKCPMSLGEEVVPETPCEILYQGMLYSLPQYMIALLKILLAAAPTSKAKTDSINILADVLPEEMPITVLQSMKLGIDVNRHKEIIVKSISTLLLLLLKHFKLNHIYQFEYVSQHLVFANCIPLILKFFNQNILSYITAKNSISVLDYPCCTIQDLPELTTESLEAGDNSQFCWRNLFSCINLLRLLNKLTKWKHSRTMMLVVFKSAPILKRALKVKQAMLQLYVLKLLKIQTKYLGRQWRKSNMKTMSAIYQKVRHRMNDDWAYGNDIDARPWDFQAEECTLRANIEAFNSRRYDRPQDSEFSPVDNCLQSVLGQRLDLPEDFHYSYELWLEREVFSQPICWEELLQNH
;
A
#
# COMPACT_ATOMS: atom_id res chain seq x y z
N PHE A 1 14.68 -25.39 -0.25
CA PHE A 1 14.01 -24.66 0.85
C PHE A 1 12.77 -23.94 0.33
N THR A 2 11.81 -23.57 1.18
CA THR A 2 10.67 -22.70 0.80
C THR A 2 10.38 -21.69 1.92
N LEU A 3 9.78 -20.54 1.60
CA LEU A 3 9.40 -19.53 2.61
C LEU A 3 8.08 -19.83 3.34
N GLY A 4 7.30 -20.81 2.88
CA GLY A 4 5.97 -21.10 3.43
C GLY A 4 4.89 -20.03 3.15
N GLY A 5 3.64 -20.43 3.41
CA GLY A 5 2.43 -19.62 3.18
C GLY A 5 2.05 -18.68 4.33
N PHE A 6 0.82 -18.15 4.29
CA PHE A 6 0.35 -17.15 5.27
C PHE A 6 0.32 -17.63 6.73
N GLU A 7 0.07 -18.92 6.97
CA GLU A 7 -0.02 -19.49 8.32
C GLU A 7 1.38 -19.66 8.93
N HIS A 8 2.30 -20.29 8.19
CA HIS A 8 3.72 -20.37 8.56
C HIS A 8 4.33 -18.97 8.85
N LEU A 9 4.02 -17.98 8.01
CA LEU A 9 4.44 -16.59 8.21
C LEU A 9 3.88 -15.98 9.51
N GLN A 10 2.65 -16.31 9.89
CA GLN A 10 2.07 -15.87 11.16
C GLN A 10 2.74 -16.58 12.36
N THR A 11 3.11 -17.86 12.23
CA THR A 11 3.89 -18.59 13.25
C THR A 11 5.28 -17.96 13.44
N LEU A 12 6.05 -17.79 12.36
CA LEU A 12 7.36 -17.11 12.39
C LEU A 12 7.27 -15.70 13.01
N LYS A 13 6.16 -14.98 12.76
CA LYS A 13 5.91 -13.65 13.33
C LYS A 13 5.53 -13.67 14.82
N VAL A 14 5.02 -14.78 15.35
CA VAL A 14 4.84 -14.96 16.80
C VAL A 14 6.20 -15.29 17.44
N GLN A 15 6.95 -16.22 16.84
CA GLN A 15 8.30 -16.59 17.28
C GLN A 15 9.23 -15.37 17.36
N LYS A 16 9.38 -14.61 16.27
CA LYS A 16 10.23 -13.40 16.21
C LYS A 16 9.73 -12.23 17.08
N ARG A 17 8.55 -12.32 17.69
CA ARG A 17 8.15 -11.41 18.77
C ARG A 17 8.64 -11.90 20.13
N ALA A 18 8.57 -13.19 20.41
CA ALA A 18 9.11 -13.77 21.64
C ALA A 18 10.63 -13.60 21.72
N GLU A 19 11.35 -13.84 20.62
CA GLU A 19 12.81 -13.61 20.49
C GLU A 19 13.20 -12.16 20.81
N LEU A 20 12.37 -11.18 20.42
CA LEU A 20 12.58 -9.75 20.69
C LEU A 20 11.94 -9.27 22.00
N GLY A 21 11.52 -10.17 22.89
CA GLY A 21 10.86 -9.83 24.17
C GLY A 21 9.54 -9.06 24.04
N LEU A 22 8.94 -9.02 22.85
CA LEU A 22 7.74 -8.23 22.57
C LEU A 22 6.46 -8.97 22.99
N PRO A 23 5.47 -8.28 23.58
CA PRO A 23 4.23 -8.92 24.05
C PRO A 23 3.47 -9.60 22.91
N PRO A 24 2.71 -10.68 23.20
CA PRO A 24 1.97 -11.43 22.20
C PRO A 24 0.94 -10.56 21.45
N LEU A 25 0.56 -11.02 20.25
CA LEU A 25 -0.43 -10.33 19.45
C LEU A 25 -1.85 -10.64 19.97
N ALA A 26 -2.51 -9.66 20.57
CA ALA A 26 -3.87 -9.78 21.11
C ALA A 26 -4.96 -10.19 20.09
N GLU A 27 -4.65 -10.23 18.80
CA GLU A 27 -5.58 -10.50 17.69
C GLU A 27 -4.82 -10.83 16.40
N ASP A 28 -5.33 -11.80 15.62
CA ASP A 28 -5.03 -11.90 14.18
C ASP A 28 -6.12 -11.20 13.36
N SER A 29 -5.70 -10.22 12.56
CA SER A 29 -6.58 -9.48 11.67
C SER A 29 -7.16 -10.32 10.51
N ILE A 30 -6.70 -11.55 10.26
CA ILE A 30 -7.39 -12.45 9.32
C ILE A 30 -8.56 -13.16 10.03
N GLN A 31 -8.33 -13.76 11.19
CA GLN A 31 -9.41 -14.45 11.94
C GLN A 31 -10.53 -13.48 12.35
N VAL A 32 -10.21 -12.29 12.85
CA VAL A 32 -11.21 -11.26 13.20
C VAL A 32 -12.10 -10.88 12.01
N VAL A 33 -11.56 -10.88 10.79
CA VAL A 33 -12.31 -10.51 9.59
C VAL A 33 -13.26 -11.61 9.12
N LYS A 34 -13.02 -12.89 9.47
CA LYS A 34 -13.93 -13.99 9.15
C LYS A 34 -15.30 -13.82 9.85
N SER A 35 -15.33 -13.24 11.05
CA SER A 35 -16.57 -12.97 11.79
C SER A 35 -17.20 -11.60 11.51
N MET A 36 -16.53 -10.71 10.76
CA MET A 36 -17.10 -9.43 10.35
C MET A 36 -18.10 -9.59 9.20
N ARG A 37 -19.33 -9.11 9.38
CA ARG A 37 -20.29 -8.96 8.27
C ARG A 37 -19.82 -7.92 7.25
N ALA A 38 -20.20 -8.10 5.99
CA ALA A 38 -20.05 -7.07 4.95
C ALA A 38 -20.84 -5.79 5.30
N ALA A 39 -20.47 -4.65 4.70
CA ALA A 39 -21.20 -3.40 4.79
C ALA A 39 -22.23 -3.32 3.67
N SER A 40 -23.43 -2.81 3.96
CA SER A 40 -24.33 -2.32 2.94
C SER A 40 -23.61 -1.23 2.13
N PRO A 41 -23.51 -1.35 0.80
CA PRO A 41 -22.81 -0.36 0.01
C PRO A 41 -23.54 0.99 0.08
N PRO A 42 -22.84 2.13 -0.07
CA PRO A 42 -23.50 3.43 -0.18
C PRO A 42 -24.38 3.44 -1.42
N SER A 43 -25.70 3.41 -1.22
CA SER A 43 -26.69 3.56 -2.28
C SER A 43 -26.47 4.89 -2.99
N TYR A 44 -26.07 4.79 -4.26
CA TYR A 44 -26.08 5.88 -5.22
C TYR A 44 -27.53 6.08 -5.67
N THR A 45 -28.17 7.12 -5.14
CA THR A 45 -29.20 7.84 -5.88
C THR A 45 -28.49 8.58 -7.01
N LEU A 46 -28.69 8.15 -8.24
CA LEU A 46 -28.32 8.90 -9.45
C LEU A 46 -29.58 9.56 -9.99
N ASP A 47 -29.43 10.74 -10.58
CA ASP A 47 -30.48 11.38 -11.34
C ASP A 47 -30.87 10.51 -12.55
N LEU A 48 -32.02 9.86 -12.45
CA LEU A 48 -32.76 9.33 -13.59
C LEU A 48 -34.10 10.07 -13.64
N GLY A 49 -34.02 11.33 -14.06
CA GLY A 49 -35.19 12.15 -14.32
C GLY A 49 -35.99 11.60 -15.50
N GLU A 50 -37.15 11.02 -15.18
CA GLU A 50 -38.31 10.84 -16.04
C GLU A 50 -38.15 10.02 -17.34
N SER A 51 -38.77 8.85 -17.34
CA SER A 51 -39.45 8.33 -18.53
C SER A 51 -40.61 7.42 -18.14
N GLN A 52 -41.74 7.61 -18.82
CA GLN A 52 -42.96 6.78 -18.81
C GLN A 52 -43.83 6.79 -17.53
N LEU A 53 -44.79 7.71 -17.50
CA LEU A 53 -46.17 7.41 -17.07
C LEU A 53 -47.17 7.85 -18.15
N ALA A 54 -48.37 7.27 -18.12
CA ALA A 54 -49.35 7.29 -19.23
C ALA A 54 -50.22 8.58 -19.28
N PRO A 55 -50.87 8.90 -20.42
CA PRO A 55 -51.45 10.23 -20.66
C PRO A 55 -52.95 10.35 -20.30
N PRO A 56 -53.40 11.54 -19.85
CA PRO A 56 -54.81 11.97 -19.87
C PRO A 56 -55.19 12.71 -21.19
N PRO A 57 -56.50 12.86 -21.51
CA PRO A 57 -56.96 13.28 -22.84
C PRO A 57 -57.00 14.80 -23.11
N SER A 58 -57.20 15.15 -24.37
CA SER A 58 -57.02 16.48 -24.99
C SER A 58 -58.11 17.52 -24.71
N LYS A 59 -57.70 18.81 -24.62
CA LYS A 59 -58.52 19.98 -25.02
C LYS A 59 -57.70 21.06 -25.75
N LEU A 60 -58.37 21.72 -26.69
CA LEU A 60 -57.89 22.56 -27.81
C LEU A 60 -57.23 23.92 -27.46
N ARG A 61 -56.43 24.41 -28.45
CA ARG A 61 -56.32 25.82 -28.94
C ARG A 61 -55.27 26.77 -28.28
N GLY A 62 -54.30 27.26 -29.08
CA GLY A 62 -53.42 28.40 -28.71
C GLY A 62 -52.28 28.66 -29.71
N ARG A 63 -52.29 29.80 -30.43
CA ARG A 63 -51.45 30.10 -31.62
C ARG A 63 -50.26 31.04 -31.27
N ARG A 64 -49.13 30.90 -31.99
CA ARG A 64 -47.88 31.74 -31.98
C ARG A 64 -46.95 31.52 -30.77
N GLY A 65 -45.60 31.56 -30.87
CA GLY A 65 -44.73 31.53 -32.05
C GLY A 65 -43.57 32.54 -32.05
N SER A 66 -42.33 32.08 -31.87
CA SER A 66 -41.09 32.80 -32.25
C SER A 66 -39.90 31.82 -32.42
N ARG A 67 -38.79 32.29 -32.98
CA ARG A 67 -37.70 31.47 -33.56
C ARG A 67 -36.33 32.01 -33.17
N ARG A 68 -35.51 31.24 -32.44
CA ARG A 68 -34.05 31.45 -32.29
C ARG A 68 -33.31 30.11 -32.18
N GLN A 69 -32.17 30.02 -32.86
CA GLN A 69 -31.25 28.89 -32.83
C GLN A 69 -30.01 29.27 -32.02
N LEU A 70 -29.44 28.31 -31.28
CA LEU A 70 -28.00 28.18 -30.97
C LEU A 70 -27.82 26.71 -30.50
N LEU A 71 -27.26 25.83 -31.33
CA LEU A 71 -25.82 25.58 -31.51
C LEU A 71 -25.16 24.97 -30.27
N THR A 72 -25.10 23.63 -30.29
CA THR A 72 -24.34 22.80 -29.35
C THR A 72 -22.85 23.13 -29.40
N LYS A 73 -22.21 23.26 -28.23
CA LYS A 73 -20.77 23.05 -28.09
C LYS A 73 -20.50 21.79 -27.27
N GLN A 74 -19.68 20.92 -27.82
CA GLN A 74 -18.81 20.06 -27.01
C GLN A 74 -17.64 20.92 -26.55
N ASP A 75 -17.15 20.69 -25.33
CA ASP A 75 -15.78 21.08 -24.96
C ASP A 75 -15.04 19.84 -24.46
N SER A 76 -13.85 19.62 -25.03
CA SER A 76 -12.97 18.49 -24.72
C SER A 76 -12.08 18.81 -23.53
N LEU A 77 -11.86 17.85 -22.63
CA LEU A 77 -11.09 18.06 -21.40
C LEU A 77 -9.87 17.12 -21.33
N ASP A 78 -8.91 17.37 -22.24
CA ASP A 78 -7.59 16.75 -22.28
C ASP A 78 -6.53 17.80 -22.62
N ILE A 79 -5.80 18.29 -21.61
CA ILE A 79 -4.47 18.94 -21.68
C ILE A 79 -3.93 19.07 -20.24
N TYR A 80 -2.60 19.06 -20.11
CA TYR A 80 -1.75 19.08 -18.90
C TYR A 80 -1.14 17.74 -18.48
N ASN A 81 -0.24 17.28 -19.35
CA ASN A 81 1.02 16.65 -18.96
C ASN A 81 2.17 17.49 -19.58
N GLU A 82 3.39 17.32 -19.09
CA GLU A 82 4.62 18.01 -19.52
C GLU A 82 4.70 19.53 -19.23
N ARG A 83 5.54 19.90 -18.26
CA ARG A 83 6.85 20.52 -18.52
C ARG A 83 7.75 20.43 -17.29
N ASP A 84 9.05 20.62 -17.50
CA ASP A 84 10.11 20.30 -16.54
C ASP A 84 11.03 21.51 -16.24
N LEU A 85 11.97 21.29 -15.32
CA LEU A 85 12.90 22.18 -14.61
C LEU A 85 13.52 23.42 -15.32
N PHE A 86 13.95 24.36 -14.46
CA PHE A 86 14.83 25.52 -14.67
C PHE A 86 14.29 26.76 -15.41
N LYS A 87 13.83 27.75 -14.63
CA LYS A 87 14.19 29.18 -14.77
C LYS A 87 13.93 29.97 -13.48
N THR A 88 14.36 31.23 -13.44
CA THR A 88 14.85 31.92 -12.22
C THR A 88 14.06 33.19 -11.85
N GLU A 89 13.92 33.43 -10.53
CA GLU A 89 13.70 34.71 -9.81
C GLU A 89 12.40 35.57 -9.97
N GLU A 90 11.77 35.83 -8.81
CA GLU A 90 11.34 37.15 -8.28
C GLU A 90 10.13 37.91 -8.96
N PRO A 91 9.52 38.96 -8.34
CA PRO A 91 8.55 38.76 -7.25
C PRO A 91 7.29 39.69 -7.26
N ALA A 92 6.41 39.48 -6.27
CA ALA A 92 5.54 40.45 -5.55
C ALA A 92 4.69 41.54 -6.27
N THR A 93 3.36 41.43 -6.10
CA THR A 93 2.43 42.41 -5.47
C THR A 93 1.18 41.61 -5.04
N GLU A 94 0.58 41.72 -3.84
CA GLU A 94 0.07 42.87 -3.06
C GLU A 94 -1.15 43.58 -3.70
N GLU A 95 -2.33 43.31 -3.13
CA GLU A 95 -3.38 44.30 -2.86
C GLU A 95 -4.35 43.72 -1.78
N GLU A 96 -4.90 44.59 -0.91
CA GLU A 96 -5.77 44.24 0.22
C GLU A 96 -7.27 44.33 -0.22
N GLU A 97 -8.35 44.19 0.57
CA GLU A 97 -8.73 44.82 1.87
C GLU A 97 -9.71 43.93 2.71
N GLU A 98 -10.05 44.37 3.94
CA GLU A 98 -11.22 43.88 4.72
C GLU A 98 -12.56 44.47 4.17
N SER A 99 -13.68 44.77 4.87
CA SER A 99 -14.21 44.65 6.26
C SER A 99 -15.75 44.85 6.15
N ALA A 100 -16.64 44.38 7.04
CA ALA A 100 -16.64 43.40 8.14
C ALA A 100 -18.13 43.11 8.49
N GLY A 101 -18.46 42.20 9.43
CA GLY A 101 -19.87 42.05 9.86
C GLY A 101 -20.21 40.83 10.73
N ASP A 102 -20.53 41.09 12.00
CA ASP A 102 -21.11 40.13 12.95
C ASP A 102 -22.64 40.00 12.79
N GLY A 103 -23.26 38.96 13.35
CA GLY A 103 -24.71 38.75 13.28
C GLY A 103 -25.24 37.44 13.88
N GLU A 104 -25.19 37.27 15.21
CA GLU A 104 -25.98 36.23 15.89
C GLU A 104 -27.50 36.43 15.66
N ARG A 105 -28.22 35.33 15.38
CA ARG A 105 -29.67 35.19 15.68
C ARG A 105 -30.03 33.77 16.07
N THR A 106 -31.06 33.66 16.90
CA THR A 106 -31.39 32.47 17.70
C THR A 106 -32.86 32.08 17.57
N LEU A 107 -33.12 30.80 17.86
CA LEU A 107 -34.41 30.20 18.27
C LEU A 107 -35.51 29.95 17.21
N ASP A 108 -36.38 29.02 17.63
CA ASP A 108 -37.69 28.59 17.13
C ASP A 108 -37.77 27.96 15.71
N GLY A 109 -38.67 27.01 15.45
CA GLY A 109 -39.63 26.32 16.34
C GLY A 109 -40.44 25.26 15.59
N GLU A 110 -41.20 24.44 16.33
CA GLU A 110 -42.18 23.43 15.88
C GLU A 110 -41.60 22.25 15.04
N LEU A 111 -41.75 20.97 15.38
CA LEU A 111 -42.96 20.14 15.58
C LEU A 111 -43.90 20.07 14.38
N ASP A 112 -43.85 18.93 13.68
CA ASP A 112 -45.07 18.32 13.15
C ASP A 112 -45.02 16.79 13.42
N LEU A 113 -46.19 16.18 13.55
CA LEU A 113 -46.42 14.79 13.93
C LEU A 113 -47.52 14.19 13.05
N LEU A 114 -47.76 12.88 13.21
CA LEU A 114 -48.73 12.08 12.44
C LEU A 114 -48.25 11.81 10.99
N GLU A 115 -48.59 10.71 10.33
CA GLU A 115 -49.39 9.54 10.73
C GLU A 115 -48.54 8.24 10.65
N GLN A 116 -48.85 7.26 11.51
CA GLN A 116 -48.42 5.87 11.35
C GLN A 116 -49.66 4.97 11.38
N ASP A 117 -49.78 4.07 10.40
CA ASP A 117 -50.82 3.05 10.36
C ASP A 117 -50.17 1.64 10.46
N PRO A 118 -50.66 0.72 11.32
CA PRO A 118 -49.85 -0.42 11.76
C PRO A 118 -50.03 -1.68 10.92
N LEU A 119 -48.93 -2.19 10.36
CA LEU A 119 -48.89 -3.53 9.76
C LEU A 119 -48.35 -4.58 10.74
N VAL A 120 -49.16 -5.61 11.00
CA VAL A 120 -48.92 -6.68 11.97
C VAL A 120 -47.79 -7.63 11.52
N PRO A 121 -46.81 -7.97 12.37
CA PRO A 121 -45.80 -8.98 12.06
C PRO A 121 -46.36 -10.42 12.21
N PRO A 122 -45.96 -11.38 11.35
CA PRO A 122 -46.32 -12.78 11.52
C PRO A 122 -45.60 -13.43 12.72
N PRO A 123 -46.15 -14.52 13.30
CA PRO A 123 -45.58 -15.17 14.47
C PRO A 123 -44.26 -15.89 14.18
N PRO A 124 -43.35 -16.02 15.17
CA PRO A 124 -42.09 -16.73 15.02
C PRO A 124 -42.31 -18.25 14.95
N SER A 125 -41.64 -18.92 14.02
CA SER A 125 -41.47 -20.37 14.05
C SER A 125 -40.33 -20.77 15.00
N GLU A 126 -40.58 -21.77 15.85
CA GLU A 126 -39.55 -22.31 16.73
C GLU A 126 -38.59 -23.23 15.96
N ALA A 127 -37.29 -23.07 16.20
CA ALA A 127 -36.23 -23.95 15.73
C ALA A 127 -35.19 -24.13 16.85
N PRO A 128 -34.58 -25.32 17.01
CA PRO A 128 -33.95 -25.73 18.26
C PRO A 128 -32.65 -24.99 18.62
N LEU A 129 -32.38 -24.94 19.93
CA LEU A 129 -31.26 -24.22 20.55
C LEU A 129 -29.94 -25.02 20.48
N SER A 130 -29.07 -24.73 19.50
CA SER A 130 -27.68 -25.23 19.53
C SER A 130 -26.68 -24.35 18.77
N ALA A 131 -26.29 -23.21 19.34
CA ALA A 131 -25.02 -22.51 19.05
C ALA A 131 -24.74 -21.45 20.12
N GLU A 132 -23.49 -21.28 20.53
CA GLU A 132 -23.06 -20.21 21.43
C GLU A 132 -23.32 -18.84 20.80
N ARG A 133 -24.22 -18.04 21.39
CA ARG A 133 -24.38 -16.63 21.01
C ARG A 133 -23.19 -15.83 21.53
N VAL A 134 -22.12 -15.78 20.75
CA VAL A 134 -20.97 -14.89 20.98
C VAL A 134 -21.46 -13.44 21.04
N THR A 135 -21.61 -12.92 22.26
CA THR A 135 -22.01 -11.53 22.51
C THR A 135 -20.83 -10.61 22.22
N PHE A 136 -20.74 -10.12 20.99
CA PHE A 136 -19.80 -9.08 20.62
C PHE A 136 -20.01 -7.83 21.51
N PRO A 137 -18.95 -7.22 22.06
CA PRO A 137 -19.08 -5.95 22.77
C PRO A 137 -19.59 -4.85 21.83
N LYS A 138 -20.18 -3.78 22.38
CA LYS A 138 -20.77 -2.65 21.63
C LYS A 138 -19.77 -1.76 20.85
N GLY A 139 -18.57 -2.26 20.55
CA GLY A 139 -17.48 -1.54 19.91
C GLY A 139 -16.86 -2.28 18.74
N LEU A 140 -15.77 -1.72 18.19
CA LEU A 140 -14.98 -2.38 17.15
C LEU A 140 -14.34 -3.68 17.67
N PRO A 141 -14.17 -4.71 16.82
CA PRO A 141 -13.44 -5.93 17.16
C PRO A 141 -11.91 -5.72 17.12
N TRP A 142 -11.44 -4.54 17.51
CA TRP A 142 -10.07 -4.08 17.42
C TRP A 142 -9.68 -3.34 18.70
N ALA A 143 -8.68 -3.83 19.46
CA ALA A 143 -8.10 -3.04 20.56
C ALA A 143 -7.41 -1.76 19.99
N PRO A 144 -7.51 -0.57 20.58
CA PRO A 144 -6.78 0.60 20.07
C PRO A 144 -5.25 0.36 20.10
N LYS A 145 -4.50 1.03 19.20
CA LYS A 145 -3.04 0.86 19.06
C LYS A 145 -2.34 2.20 18.86
N VAL A 146 -1.41 2.51 19.76
CA VAL A 146 -0.63 3.75 19.85
C VAL A 146 0.84 3.43 19.54
N ARG A 147 1.53 4.24 18.71
CA ARG A 147 3.01 4.19 18.54
C ARG A 147 3.69 5.08 19.58
N GLN A 148 4.97 4.85 19.80
CA GLN A 148 5.86 5.78 20.50
C GLN A 148 5.74 7.23 19.97
N LYS A 149 5.88 7.45 18.66
CA LYS A 149 5.67 8.78 18.02
C LYS A 149 4.29 9.39 18.20
N ASP A 150 3.26 8.59 18.48
CA ASP A 150 1.91 9.10 18.76
C ASP A 150 1.79 9.61 20.23
N ILE A 151 2.68 9.18 21.14
CA ILE A 151 2.79 9.62 22.54
C ILE A 151 3.70 10.86 22.64
N GLU A 152 4.84 10.83 21.94
CA GLU A 152 5.81 11.94 21.86
C GLU A 152 5.11 13.22 21.38
N HIS A 153 4.42 13.16 20.24
CA HIS A 153 3.67 14.29 19.71
C HIS A 153 2.57 14.81 20.66
N PHE A 154 1.86 13.92 21.37
CA PHE A 154 0.86 14.30 22.36
C PHE A 154 1.49 15.04 23.57
N LEU A 155 2.67 14.60 24.00
CA LEU A 155 3.43 15.25 25.06
C LEU A 155 4.06 16.57 24.61
N GLU A 156 4.58 16.66 23.40
CA GLU A 156 5.09 17.91 22.81
C GLU A 156 3.99 18.97 22.73
N MET A 157 2.82 18.63 22.16
CA MET A 157 1.67 19.54 22.14
C MET A 157 1.21 19.95 23.55
N SER A 158 1.22 19.02 24.51
CA SER A 158 0.81 19.28 25.89
C SER A 158 1.80 20.19 26.63
N ARG A 159 3.10 19.89 26.54
CA ARG A 159 4.18 20.66 27.18
C ARG A 159 4.28 22.07 26.56
N ASN A 160 4.19 22.18 25.23
CA ASN A 160 4.15 23.49 24.58
C ASN A 160 2.93 24.31 25.07
N LYS A 161 1.73 23.71 25.13
CA LYS A 161 0.51 24.40 25.57
C LYS A 161 0.51 24.85 27.04
N PHE A 162 1.10 24.06 27.95
CA PHE A 162 1.00 24.31 29.41
C PHE A 162 2.30 24.82 30.07
N ILE A 163 3.45 24.67 29.40
CA ILE A 163 4.79 24.99 29.93
C ILE A 163 5.58 25.90 28.97
N GLY A 164 5.23 25.95 27.68
CA GLY A 164 5.93 26.77 26.68
C GLY A 164 7.28 26.21 26.21
N PHE A 165 7.60 24.96 26.56
CA PHE A 165 8.85 24.28 26.21
C PHE A 165 8.60 22.82 25.84
N THR A 166 9.49 22.21 25.05
CA THR A 166 9.39 20.80 24.64
C THR A 166 10.67 20.02 24.95
N LEU A 167 10.51 18.91 25.69
CA LEU A 167 11.54 17.88 25.84
C LEU A 167 11.37 16.88 24.69
N GLY A 168 12.30 16.89 23.73
CA GLY A 168 12.28 15.97 22.59
C GLY A 168 12.57 14.52 23.02
N GLN A 169 11.91 13.55 22.37
CA GLN A 169 12.01 12.09 22.60
C GLN A 169 11.63 11.57 24.01
N ASP A 170 11.64 12.40 25.05
CA ASP A 170 11.20 12.02 26.39
C ASP A 170 9.68 11.76 26.44
N THR A 171 9.28 10.57 26.90
CA THR A 171 7.87 10.23 27.14
C THR A 171 7.48 10.06 28.62
N ASP A 172 8.37 10.33 29.57
CA ASP A 172 8.20 10.01 30.98
C ASP A 172 8.12 11.23 31.90
N THR A 173 8.71 12.38 31.53
CA THR A 173 8.57 13.61 32.35
C THR A 173 7.17 14.22 32.21
N LEU A 174 6.36 14.09 33.27
CA LEU A 174 5.02 14.69 33.36
C LEU A 174 4.95 15.92 34.29
N VAL A 175 6.10 16.37 34.82
CA VAL A 175 6.18 17.53 35.71
C VAL A 175 5.61 18.78 35.01
N GLY A 176 4.78 19.55 35.72
CA GLY A 176 4.12 20.75 35.20
C GLY A 176 2.82 20.51 34.39
N LEU A 177 2.45 19.25 34.10
CA LEU A 177 1.24 18.96 33.33
C LEU A 177 0.00 18.75 34.25
N PRO A 178 -1.22 19.14 33.81
CA PRO A 178 -2.45 18.84 34.54
C PRO A 178 -2.76 17.33 34.65
N ARG A 179 -3.39 16.90 35.75
CA ARG A 179 -3.74 15.48 36.02
C ARG A 179 -4.45 14.75 34.85
N PRO A 180 -5.41 15.35 34.11
CA PRO A 180 -6.02 14.67 32.94
C PRO A 180 -5.02 14.27 31.85
N ILE A 181 -3.89 14.97 31.74
CA ILE A 181 -2.81 14.62 30.81
C ILE A 181 -2.03 13.41 31.32
N HIS A 182 -1.82 13.28 32.63
CA HIS A 182 -1.20 12.10 33.23
C HIS A 182 -2.06 10.84 33.00
N GLU A 183 -3.38 10.96 33.16
CA GLU A 183 -4.34 9.89 32.87
C GLU A 183 -4.38 9.55 31.37
N SER A 184 -4.31 10.56 30.50
CA SER A 184 -4.19 10.38 29.06
C SER A 184 -2.91 9.63 28.67
N VAL A 185 -1.74 10.05 29.18
CA VAL A 185 -0.44 9.39 28.91
C VAL A 185 -0.43 7.97 29.46
N LYS A 186 -1.00 7.72 30.65
CA LYS A 186 -1.16 6.38 31.22
C LYS A 186 -1.99 5.48 30.28
N THR A 187 -3.10 5.99 29.76
CA THR A 187 -3.99 5.29 28.82
C THR A 187 -3.32 5.05 27.46
N LEU A 188 -2.53 6.01 26.97
CA LEU A 188 -1.73 5.88 25.74
C LEU A 188 -0.63 4.82 25.90
N LYS A 189 0.11 4.83 27.01
CA LYS A 189 1.16 3.84 27.33
C LYS A 189 0.59 2.42 27.49
N GLN A 190 -0.58 2.25 28.10
CA GLN A 190 -1.28 0.96 28.17
C GLN A 190 -1.60 0.37 26.78
N HIS A 191 -1.79 1.22 25.77
CA HIS A 191 -2.09 0.81 24.39
C HIS A 191 -0.89 0.96 23.42
N LYS A 192 0.33 1.12 23.96
CA LYS A 192 1.59 1.20 23.20
C LYS A 192 1.86 -0.13 22.48
N TYR A 193 1.80 -0.10 21.15
CA TYR A 193 2.09 -1.24 20.29
C TYR A 193 3.45 -1.05 19.60
N ILE A 194 4.43 -1.81 20.03
CA ILE A 194 5.75 -1.93 19.39
C ILE A 194 5.68 -3.04 18.33
N SER A 195 6.05 -2.74 17.09
CA SER A 195 6.20 -3.72 16.01
C SER A 195 7.66 -4.08 15.78
N ILE A 196 7.90 -5.25 15.17
CA ILE A 196 9.24 -5.74 14.81
C ILE A 196 9.98 -4.70 13.95
N ALA A 197 9.26 -4.01 13.06
CA ALA A 197 9.82 -2.95 12.22
C ALA A 197 10.27 -1.71 13.00
N ASP A 198 9.61 -1.37 14.13
CA ASP A 198 10.02 -0.22 14.95
C ASP A 198 11.29 -0.55 15.77
N VAL A 199 11.45 -1.82 16.19
CA VAL A 199 12.69 -2.31 16.80
C VAL A 199 13.83 -2.31 15.78
N GLN A 200 13.56 -2.83 14.58
CA GLN A 200 14.55 -2.89 13.49
C GLN A 200 15.06 -1.51 13.08
N ILE A 201 14.17 -0.53 12.88
CA ILE A 201 14.59 0.86 12.62
C ILE A 201 15.47 1.40 13.75
N LYS A 202 15.07 1.17 15.02
CA LYS A 202 15.86 1.63 16.18
C LYS A 202 17.26 0.99 16.25
N ASN A 203 17.39 -0.28 15.93
CA ASN A 203 18.69 -0.97 15.90
C ASN A 203 19.60 -0.37 14.81
N GLU A 204 19.07 -0.07 13.63
CA GLU A 204 19.83 0.59 12.56
C GLU A 204 20.19 2.04 12.93
N GLU A 205 19.25 2.80 13.53
CA GLU A 205 19.51 4.12 14.12
C GLU A 205 20.56 4.08 15.26
N GLU A 206 20.89 2.92 15.82
CA GLU A 206 21.95 2.74 16.82
C GLU A 206 23.28 2.30 16.18
N LEU A 207 23.23 1.45 15.15
CA LEU A 207 24.38 1.10 14.30
C LEU A 207 24.95 2.31 13.54
N GLU A 208 24.09 3.17 12.99
CA GLU A 208 24.46 4.43 12.32
C GLU A 208 25.18 5.41 13.27
N LYS A 209 24.94 5.33 14.59
CA LYS A 209 25.56 6.22 15.60
C LYS A 209 26.88 5.71 16.15
N CYS A 210 27.09 4.38 16.17
CA CYS A 210 28.25 3.75 16.81
C CYS A 210 28.80 2.59 15.96
N PRO A 211 29.14 2.80 14.67
CA PRO A 211 29.52 1.72 13.76
C PRO A 211 30.74 0.93 14.26
N MET A 212 31.76 1.62 14.77
CA MET A 212 32.99 1.02 15.29
C MET A 212 32.82 0.24 16.61
N SER A 213 31.68 0.38 17.29
CA SER A 213 31.47 -0.17 18.66
C SER A 213 30.65 -1.45 18.70
N LEU A 214 30.01 -1.82 17.59
CA LEU A 214 29.05 -2.94 17.53
C LEU A 214 29.57 -4.17 16.77
N GLY A 215 30.68 -4.02 16.02
CA GLY A 215 31.34 -5.10 15.29
C GLY A 215 30.58 -5.55 14.03
N GLU A 216 31.03 -6.65 13.42
CA GLU A 216 30.34 -7.27 12.29
C GLU A 216 28.96 -7.81 12.72
N GLU A 217 27.92 -7.53 11.94
CA GLU A 217 26.59 -8.06 12.21
C GLU A 217 26.53 -9.55 11.85
N VAL A 218 26.38 -10.43 12.85
CA VAL A 218 26.19 -11.88 12.62
C VAL A 218 24.80 -12.13 12.03
N VAL A 219 24.71 -12.06 10.71
CA VAL A 219 23.49 -12.27 9.93
C VAL A 219 23.12 -13.76 9.89
N PRO A 220 21.92 -14.18 10.34
CA PRO A 220 21.47 -15.55 10.19
C PRO A 220 21.06 -15.84 8.75
N GLU A 221 21.62 -16.89 8.15
CA GLU A 221 21.31 -17.37 6.78
C GLU A 221 19.90 -17.98 6.65
N THR A 222 18.86 -17.18 6.91
CA THR A 222 17.48 -17.64 6.70
C THR A 222 17.19 -17.81 5.21
N PRO A 223 16.26 -18.70 4.81
CA PRO A 223 15.81 -18.78 3.41
C PRO A 223 15.24 -17.47 2.85
N CYS A 224 14.89 -16.50 3.70
CA CYS A 224 14.47 -15.16 3.28
C CYS A 224 15.67 -14.22 3.05
N GLU A 225 16.77 -14.38 3.79
CA GLU A 225 18.01 -13.63 3.62
C GLU A 225 18.71 -14.03 2.33
N ILE A 226 18.89 -15.34 2.12
CA ILE A 226 19.49 -15.93 0.91
C ILE A 226 18.71 -15.48 -0.34
N LEU A 227 17.37 -15.45 -0.26
CA LEU A 227 16.54 -14.95 -1.37
C LEU A 227 16.71 -13.44 -1.57
N TYR A 228 16.81 -12.63 -0.51
CA TYR A 228 17.00 -11.19 -0.66
C TYR A 228 18.34 -10.88 -1.31
N GLN A 229 19.43 -11.46 -0.80
CA GLN A 229 20.78 -11.30 -1.32
C GLN A 229 20.87 -11.75 -2.79
N GLY A 230 20.34 -12.94 -3.12
CA GLY A 230 20.29 -13.44 -4.50
C GLY A 230 19.39 -12.64 -5.44
N MET A 231 18.45 -11.83 -4.91
CA MET A 231 17.61 -10.93 -5.72
C MET A 231 18.18 -9.51 -5.83
N LEU A 232 19.03 -9.06 -4.90
CA LEU A 232 19.38 -7.65 -4.65
C LEU A 232 19.68 -6.85 -5.92
N TYR A 233 20.72 -7.23 -6.66
CA TYR A 233 21.22 -6.51 -7.83
C TYR A 233 20.29 -6.57 -9.07
N SER A 234 19.33 -7.51 -9.10
CA SER A 234 18.34 -7.66 -10.18
C SER A 234 16.89 -7.34 -9.74
N LEU A 235 16.72 -6.81 -8.53
CA LEU A 235 15.41 -6.57 -7.93
C LEU A 235 14.51 -5.62 -8.74
N PRO A 236 15.01 -4.48 -9.30
CA PRO A 236 14.20 -3.62 -10.17
C PRO A 236 13.61 -4.40 -11.36
N GLN A 237 14.44 -5.21 -12.01
CA GLN A 237 14.08 -6.02 -13.18
C GLN A 237 13.02 -7.07 -12.81
N TYR A 238 13.19 -7.77 -11.68
CA TYR A 238 12.18 -8.72 -11.19
C TYR A 238 10.85 -8.04 -10.84
N MET A 239 10.86 -6.88 -10.19
CA MET A 239 9.63 -6.14 -9.87
C MET A 239 8.93 -5.64 -11.15
N ILE A 240 9.68 -5.10 -12.11
CA ILE A 240 9.14 -4.68 -13.42
C ILE A 240 8.56 -5.88 -14.19
N ALA A 241 9.26 -7.02 -14.21
CA ALA A 241 8.78 -8.22 -14.91
C ALA A 241 7.45 -8.74 -14.34
N LEU A 242 7.35 -8.87 -13.01
CA LEU A 242 6.11 -9.29 -12.35
C LEU A 242 4.95 -8.32 -12.63
N LEU A 243 5.19 -7.01 -12.66
CA LEU A 243 4.16 -6.01 -12.96
C LEU A 243 3.77 -5.99 -14.44
N LYS A 244 4.69 -6.24 -15.38
CA LYS A 244 4.39 -6.41 -16.81
C LYS A 244 3.50 -7.62 -17.07
N ILE A 245 3.81 -8.78 -16.47
CA ILE A 245 2.99 -10.00 -16.62
C ILE A 245 1.60 -9.79 -15.96
N LEU A 246 1.54 -9.10 -14.81
CA LEU A 246 0.27 -8.72 -14.17
C LEU A 246 -0.57 -7.76 -15.04
N LEU A 247 0.05 -6.86 -15.80
CA LEU A 247 -0.62 -5.98 -16.74
C LEU A 247 -1.18 -6.76 -17.95
N ALA A 248 -0.38 -7.64 -18.56
CA ALA A 248 -0.82 -8.48 -19.69
C ALA A 248 -1.99 -9.40 -19.31
N ALA A 249 -1.99 -9.91 -18.06
CA ALA A 249 -3.07 -10.73 -17.52
C ALA A 249 -4.26 -9.93 -16.97
N ALA A 250 -4.19 -8.60 -16.91
CA ALA A 250 -5.30 -7.77 -16.44
C ALA A 250 -6.49 -7.83 -17.42
N PRO A 251 -7.75 -7.90 -16.95
CA PRO A 251 -8.91 -7.96 -17.83
C PRO A 251 -9.09 -6.72 -18.73
N THR A 252 -8.41 -5.63 -18.39
CA THR A 252 -8.39 -4.37 -19.16
C THR A 252 -7.27 -4.27 -20.19
N SER A 253 -6.39 -5.28 -20.34
CA SER A 253 -5.41 -5.27 -21.43
C SER A 253 -6.12 -5.51 -22.77
N LYS A 254 -5.77 -4.69 -23.77
CA LYS A 254 -6.14 -4.91 -25.17
C LYS A 254 -5.01 -5.70 -25.81
N ALA A 255 -5.31 -6.72 -26.60
CA ALA A 255 -4.32 -7.58 -27.26
C ALA A 255 -3.49 -6.89 -28.39
N LYS A 256 -3.31 -5.57 -28.33
CA LYS A 256 -2.41 -4.80 -29.18
C LYS A 256 -1.29 -4.22 -28.32
N THR A 257 -0.05 -4.57 -28.67
CA THR A 257 1.22 -3.99 -28.21
C THR A 257 1.57 -4.11 -26.71
N ASP A 258 1.16 -5.17 -26.02
CA ASP A 258 1.88 -5.64 -24.82
C ASP A 258 3.07 -6.52 -25.24
N SER A 259 4.25 -6.31 -24.65
CA SER A 259 5.51 -7.00 -25.04
C SER A 259 5.66 -8.44 -24.49
N ILE A 260 4.66 -8.95 -23.76
CA ILE A 260 4.64 -10.30 -23.22
C ILE A 260 3.35 -10.97 -23.67
N ASN A 261 3.44 -11.85 -24.68
CA ASN A 261 2.29 -12.59 -25.17
C ASN A 261 1.99 -13.83 -24.31
N ILE A 262 1.41 -13.62 -23.12
CA ILE A 262 0.97 -14.67 -22.19
C ILE A 262 -0.10 -15.64 -22.76
N LEU A 263 -0.52 -15.44 -24.01
CA LEU A 263 -1.46 -16.32 -24.72
C LEU A 263 -0.75 -17.30 -25.64
N ALA A 264 0.54 -17.08 -25.96
CA ALA A 264 1.31 -18.02 -26.77
C ALA A 264 1.36 -19.41 -26.13
N ASP A 265 1.56 -19.46 -24.80
CA ASP A 265 1.64 -20.70 -24.02
C ASP A 265 0.26 -21.37 -23.75
N VAL A 266 -0.83 -20.80 -24.29
CA VAL A 266 -2.23 -21.18 -24.01
C VAL A 266 -3.03 -21.45 -25.28
N LEU A 267 -2.62 -20.89 -26.42
CA LEU A 267 -3.26 -21.12 -27.71
C LEU A 267 -2.77 -22.46 -28.31
N PRO A 268 -3.67 -23.32 -28.80
CA PRO A 268 -3.29 -24.55 -29.50
C PRO A 268 -2.67 -24.23 -30.86
N GLU A 269 -1.82 -25.14 -31.36
CA GLU A 269 -1.24 -25.05 -32.71
C GLU A 269 -2.33 -25.11 -33.81
N GLU A 270 -3.34 -25.96 -33.62
CA GLU A 270 -4.55 -25.99 -34.46
C GLU A 270 -5.66 -25.13 -33.84
N MET A 271 -6.10 -24.10 -34.57
CA MET A 271 -7.16 -23.20 -34.13
C MET A 271 -8.55 -23.89 -34.15
N PRO A 272 -9.42 -23.60 -33.17
CA PRO A 272 -10.71 -24.29 -33.02
C PRO A 272 -11.65 -24.02 -34.19
N ILE A 273 -12.08 -25.09 -34.86
CA ILE A 273 -12.92 -25.05 -36.07
C ILE A 273 -14.41 -24.82 -35.73
N THR A 274 -14.85 -25.31 -34.56
CA THR A 274 -16.26 -25.21 -34.13
C THR A 274 -16.49 -24.10 -33.10
N VAL A 275 -17.72 -23.59 -33.07
CA VAL A 275 -18.17 -22.59 -32.07
C VAL A 275 -17.94 -23.08 -30.65
N LEU A 276 -18.22 -24.37 -30.36
CA LEU A 276 -18.08 -24.94 -29.03
C LEU A 276 -16.61 -25.05 -28.59
N GLN A 277 -15.70 -25.47 -29.47
CA GLN A 277 -14.26 -25.45 -29.19
C GLN A 277 -13.74 -24.02 -28.99
N SER A 278 -14.27 -23.04 -29.74
CA SER A 278 -13.92 -21.61 -29.59
C SER A 278 -14.40 -21.04 -28.25
N MET A 279 -15.62 -21.39 -27.81
CA MET A 279 -16.12 -21.04 -26.46
C MET A 279 -15.27 -21.67 -25.35
N LYS A 280 -14.91 -22.96 -25.48
CA LYS A 280 -14.01 -23.66 -24.55
C LYS A 280 -12.64 -22.96 -24.44
N LEU A 281 -12.04 -22.60 -25.59
CA LEU A 281 -10.77 -21.87 -25.62
C LEU A 281 -10.87 -20.48 -24.98
N GLY A 282 -11.96 -19.74 -25.24
CA GLY A 282 -12.20 -18.44 -24.62
C GLY A 282 -12.33 -18.50 -23.09
N ILE A 283 -13.01 -19.54 -22.58
CA ILE A 283 -13.11 -19.80 -21.13
C ILE A 283 -11.73 -20.11 -20.55
N ASP A 284 -10.93 -20.97 -21.18
CA ASP A 284 -9.63 -21.38 -20.62
C ASP A 284 -8.57 -20.27 -20.72
N VAL A 285 -8.57 -19.49 -21.79
CA VAL A 285 -7.77 -18.25 -21.92
C VAL A 285 -8.05 -17.28 -20.76
N ASN A 286 -9.32 -17.12 -20.37
CA ASN A 286 -9.68 -16.28 -19.23
C ASN A 286 -9.25 -16.94 -17.90
N ARG A 287 -9.54 -18.23 -17.71
CA ARG A 287 -9.12 -19.05 -16.54
C ARG A 287 -7.60 -18.95 -16.31
N HIS A 288 -6.81 -19.01 -17.36
CA HIS A 288 -5.36 -18.87 -17.31
C HIS A 288 -4.93 -17.47 -16.84
N LYS A 289 -5.53 -16.38 -17.36
CA LYS A 289 -5.30 -15.01 -16.86
C LYS A 289 -5.64 -14.88 -15.37
N GLU A 290 -6.76 -15.45 -14.92
CA GLU A 290 -7.14 -15.44 -13.50
C GLU A 290 -6.10 -16.15 -12.62
N ILE A 291 -5.53 -17.26 -13.10
CA ILE A 291 -4.45 -18.00 -12.43
C ILE A 291 -3.17 -17.15 -12.35
N ILE A 292 -2.76 -16.50 -13.45
CA ILE A 292 -1.58 -15.60 -13.46
C ILE A 292 -1.77 -14.45 -12.46
N VAL A 293 -2.89 -13.73 -12.51
CA VAL A 293 -3.18 -12.60 -11.61
C VAL A 293 -3.19 -13.07 -10.14
N LYS A 294 -3.78 -14.25 -9.86
CA LYS A 294 -3.76 -14.88 -8.53
C LYS A 294 -2.34 -15.18 -8.07
N SER A 295 -1.51 -15.78 -8.92
CA SER A 295 -0.14 -16.15 -8.58
C SER A 295 0.72 -14.92 -8.31
N ILE A 296 0.73 -13.92 -9.20
CA ILE A 296 1.57 -12.72 -9.03
C ILE A 296 1.12 -11.86 -7.85
N SER A 297 -0.20 -11.61 -7.69
CA SER A 297 -0.71 -10.83 -6.55
C SER A 297 -0.42 -11.50 -5.20
N THR A 298 -0.31 -12.83 -5.17
CA THR A 298 0.07 -13.59 -3.97
C THR A 298 1.58 -13.57 -3.75
N LEU A 299 2.39 -13.76 -4.79
CA LEU A 299 3.85 -13.70 -4.75
C LEU A 299 4.33 -12.34 -4.22
N LEU A 300 3.90 -11.23 -4.85
CA LEU A 300 4.23 -9.88 -4.41
C LEU A 300 3.82 -9.61 -2.95
N LEU A 301 2.65 -10.11 -2.54
CA LEU A 301 2.17 -9.94 -1.17
C LEU A 301 2.93 -10.81 -0.15
N LEU A 302 3.41 -11.99 -0.54
CA LEU A 302 4.23 -12.85 0.32
C LEU A 302 5.66 -12.32 0.44
N LEU A 303 6.31 -11.94 -0.67
CA LEU A 303 7.63 -11.28 -0.66
C LEU A 303 7.62 -10.06 0.28
N LEU A 304 6.68 -9.13 0.07
CA LEU A 304 6.53 -7.96 0.96
C LEU A 304 6.12 -8.30 2.40
N LYS A 305 5.72 -9.53 2.74
CA LYS A 305 5.50 -9.94 4.14
C LYS A 305 6.71 -10.62 4.75
N HIS A 306 7.37 -11.51 4.00
CA HIS A 306 8.55 -12.26 4.44
C HIS A 306 9.73 -11.32 4.61
N PHE A 307 10.06 -10.50 3.61
CA PHE A 307 11.10 -9.47 3.76
C PHE A 307 10.79 -8.53 4.94
N LYS A 308 9.53 -8.09 5.14
CA LYS A 308 9.18 -7.21 6.30
C LYS A 308 9.23 -7.89 7.66
N LEU A 309 9.25 -9.23 7.71
CA LEU A 309 9.49 -9.99 8.94
C LEU A 309 10.99 -10.24 9.14
N ASN A 310 11.72 -10.39 8.03
CA ASN A 310 13.15 -10.58 8.01
C ASN A 310 13.88 -9.27 8.35
N HIS A 311 13.84 -8.25 7.47
CA HIS A 311 14.24 -6.88 7.81
C HIS A 311 13.36 -5.75 7.21
N ILE A 312 13.20 -4.66 7.96
CA ILE A 312 12.37 -3.51 7.57
C ILE A 312 12.83 -2.86 6.26
N TYR A 313 14.13 -2.64 6.08
CA TYR A 313 14.67 -2.00 4.89
C TYR A 313 14.67 -2.92 3.67
N GLN A 314 14.81 -4.24 3.82
CA GLN A 314 14.53 -5.20 2.74
C GLN A 314 13.11 -5.03 2.19
N PHE A 315 12.11 -4.85 3.06
CA PHE A 315 10.75 -4.56 2.63
C PHE A 315 10.60 -3.19 1.96
N GLU A 316 11.23 -2.14 2.48
CA GLU A 316 11.09 -0.80 1.90
C GLU A 316 11.82 -0.68 0.55
N TYR A 317 12.96 -1.36 0.34
CA TYR A 317 13.65 -1.44 -0.95
C TYR A 317 12.76 -2.08 -2.04
N VAL A 318 12.20 -3.26 -1.75
CA VAL A 318 11.23 -3.94 -2.62
C VAL A 318 9.97 -3.08 -2.82
N SER A 319 9.53 -2.36 -1.79
CA SER A 319 8.38 -1.45 -1.86
C SER A 319 8.65 -0.21 -2.71
N GLN A 320 9.86 0.36 -2.69
CA GLN A 320 10.26 1.50 -3.51
C GLN A 320 10.33 1.09 -4.98
N HIS A 321 10.99 -0.02 -5.30
CA HIS A 321 11.05 -0.54 -6.68
C HIS A 321 9.68 -0.87 -7.26
N LEU A 322 8.75 -1.39 -6.46
CA LEU A 322 7.35 -1.56 -6.90
C LEU A 322 6.64 -0.22 -7.17
N VAL A 323 6.89 0.82 -6.36
CA VAL A 323 6.30 2.15 -6.58
C VAL A 323 6.86 2.81 -7.84
N PHE A 324 8.19 2.80 -8.03
CA PHE A 324 8.85 3.33 -9.23
C PHE A 324 8.45 2.56 -10.50
N ALA A 325 8.29 1.23 -10.41
CA ALA A 325 7.75 0.39 -11.48
C ALA A 325 6.21 0.53 -11.68
N ASN A 326 5.60 1.61 -11.19
CA ASN A 326 4.20 1.98 -11.42
C ASN A 326 3.15 0.98 -10.88
N CYS A 327 3.46 0.23 -9.80
CA CYS A 327 2.52 -0.69 -9.17
C CYS A 327 1.23 0.00 -8.66
N ILE A 328 1.35 1.22 -8.12
CA ILE A 328 0.19 1.98 -7.64
C ILE A 328 -0.83 2.26 -8.76
N PRO A 329 -0.47 2.98 -9.85
CA PRO A 329 -1.41 3.21 -10.95
C PRO A 329 -1.83 1.93 -11.68
N LEU A 330 -0.99 0.88 -11.73
CA LEU A 330 -1.39 -0.43 -12.27
C LEU A 330 -2.54 -1.06 -11.47
N ILE A 331 -2.45 -1.08 -10.12
CA ILE A 331 -3.53 -1.58 -9.27
C ILE A 331 -4.78 -0.70 -9.42
N LEU A 332 -4.64 0.63 -9.49
CA LEU A 332 -5.78 1.51 -9.68
C LEU A 332 -6.45 1.31 -11.05
N LYS A 333 -5.69 1.09 -12.12
CA LYS A 333 -6.20 0.69 -13.45
C LYS A 333 -6.93 -0.66 -13.38
N PHE A 334 -6.35 -1.65 -12.70
CA PHE A 334 -7.00 -2.95 -12.47
C PHE A 334 -8.33 -2.81 -11.70
N PHE A 335 -8.46 -1.84 -10.79
CA PHE A 335 -9.71 -1.54 -10.08
C PHE A 335 -10.66 -0.59 -10.84
N ASN A 336 -10.23 0.04 -11.93
CA ASN A 336 -11.01 1.00 -12.73
C ASN A 336 -11.96 0.34 -13.75
N GLN A 337 -12.54 -0.81 -13.39
CA GLN A 337 -13.44 -1.61 -14.22
C GLN A 337 -14.67 -2.04 -13.41
N ASN A 338 -15.58 -2.84 -14.02
CA ASN A 338 -16.68 -3.44 -13.26
C ASN A 338 -16.18 -4.63 -12.43
N ILE A 339 -15.62 -4.32 -11.24
CA ILE A 339 -15.07 -5.31 -10.31
C ILE A 339 -16.11 -6.33 -9.85
N LEU A 340 -17.40 -5.98 -9.81
CA LEU A 340 -18.45 -6.96 -9.50
C LEU A 340 -18.51 -8.03 -10.60
N SER A 341 -18.63 -7.64 -11.87
CA SER A 341 -18.63 -8.57 -13.01
C SER A 341 -17.35 -9.41 -13.08
N TYR A 342 -16.19 -8.82 -12.76
CA TYR A 342 -14.92 -9.56 -12.73
C TYR A 342 -14.92 -10.66 -11.65
N ILE A 343 -15.38 -10.38 -10.42
CA ILE A 343 -15.42 -11.41 -9.38
C ILE A 343 -16.60 -12.39 -9.51
N THR A 344 -17.59 -12.12 -10.36
CA THR A 344 -18.67 -13.07 -10.69
C THR A 344 -18.48 -13.78 -12.03
N ALA A 345 -17.31 -13.65 -12.66
CA ALA A 345 -17.03 -14.29 -13.95
C ALA A 345 -16.95 -15.83 -13.81
N LYS A 346 -17.70 -16.56 -14.64
CA LYS A 346 -17.69 -18.03 -14.69
C LYS A 346 -16.66 -18.53 -15.70
N ASN A 347 -15.39 -18.61 -15.29
CA ASN A 347 -14.29 -19.15 -16.11
C ASN A 347 -13.79 -20.51 -15.57
N SER A 348 -14.69 -21.46 -15.30
CA SER A 348 -14.36 -22.83 -14.89
C SER A 348 -15.43 -23.78 -15.44
N ILE A 349 -14.99 -24.93 -15.93
CA ILE A 349 -15.86 -25.97 -16.51
C ILE A 349 -15.79 -27.16 -15.54
N SER A 350 -16.84 -27.34 -14.74
CA SER A 350 -16.89 -28.28 -13.61
C SER A 350 -16.58 -29.74 -14.00
N VAL A 351 -17.00 -30.14 -15.19
CA VAL A 351 -16.73 -31.47 -15.79
C VAL A 351 -15.24 -31.67 -16.11
N LEU A 352 -14.49 -30.59 -16.37
CA LEU A 352 -13.08 -30.62 -16.76
C LEU A 352 -12.11 -30.24 -15.62
N ASP A 353 -12.59 -29.73 -14.50
CA ASP A 353 -11.77 -29.46 -13.31
C ASP A 353 -11.55 -30.77 -12.48
N TYR A 354 -10.42 -30.86 -11.79
CA TYR A 354 -10.04 -32.05 -11.01
C TYR A 354 -10.95 -32.25 -9.78
N PRO A 355 -11.39 -33.48 -9.45
CA PRO A 355 -10.95 -34.77 -10.00
C PRO A 355 -11.83 -35.36 -11.11
N CYS A 356 -12.91 -34.68 -11.53
CA CYS A 356 -13.89 -35.18 -12.51
C CYS A 356 -13.20 -35.69 -13.79
N CYS A 357 -12.29 -34.88 -14.34
CA CYS A 357 -11.49 -35.17 -15.53
C CYS A 357 -10.45 -36.30 -15.39
N THR A 358 -10.37 -36.97 -14.23
CA THR A 358 -9.46 -38.09 -13.95
C THR A 358 -10.16 -39.38 -13.50
N ILE A 359 -11.49 -39.35 -13.31
CA ILE A 359 -12.27 -40.46 -12.72
C ILE A 359 -13.39 -40.96 -13.65
N GLN A 360 -13.82 -40.14 -14.61
CA GLN A 360 -14.93 -40.46 -15.52
C GLN A 360 -14.47 -40.43 -16.98
N ASP A 361 -15.06 -41.27 -17.83
CA ASP A 361 -15.09 -41.02 -19.26
C ASP A 361 -15.70 -39.64 -19.49
N LEU A 362 -14.99 -38.74 -20.16
CA LEU A 362 -15.41 -37.35 -20.31
C LEU A 362 -16.76 -37.28 -21.08
N PRO A 363 -17.83 -36.72 -20.49
CA PRO A 363 -19.06 -36.46 -21.20
C PRO A 363 -18.81 -35.55 -22.42
N GLU A 364 -19.57 -35.77 -23.49
CA GLU A 364 -19.60 -34.83 -24.62
C GLU A 364 -20.00 -33.43 -24.12
N LEU A 365 -19.16 -32.42 -24.36
CA LEU A 365 -19.48 -31.06 -23.95
C LEU A 365 -20.63 -30.52 -24.79
N THR A 366 -21.79 -30.36 -24.16
CA THR A 366 -22.91 -29.57 -24.68
C THR A 366 -22.73 -28.08 -24.34
N THR A 367 -23.43 -27.19 -25.04
CA THR A 367 -23.50 -25.77 -24.67
C THR A 367 -24.04 -25.57 -23.25
N GLU A 368 -25.03 -26.38 -22.85
CA GLU A 368 -25.59 -26.38 -21.49
C GLU A 368 -24.54 -26.75 -20.43
N SER A 369 -23.66 -27.72 -20.72
CA SER A 369 -22.56 -28.12 -19.81
C SER A 369 -21.50 -27.02 -19.61
N LEU A 370 -21.36 -26.10 -20.56
CA LEU A 370 -20.48 -24.93 -20.48
C LEU A 370 -21.13 -23.80 -19.66
N GLU A 371 -22.45 -23.68 -19.67
CA GLU A 371 -23.20 -22.68 -18.91
C GLU A 371 -23.55 -23.15 -17.46
N ALA A 372 -23.57 -24.46 -17.23
CA ALA A 372 -23.74 -25.14 -15.93
C ALA A 372 -22.55 -24.97 -14.96
N GLY A 373 -21.94 -23.78 -14.93
CA GLY A 373 -20.89 -23.44 -13.97
C GLY A 373 -21.42 -23.30 -12.54
N ASP A 374 -20.53 -23.49 -11.57
CA ASP A 374 -20.79 -23.56 -10.12
C ASP A 374 -21.74 -22.48 -9.55
N ASN A 375 -22.45 -22.85 -8.48
CA ASN A 375 -23.38 -22.01 -7.70
C ASN A 375 -22.65 -21.01 -6.77
N SER A 376 -21.32 -21.04 -6.69
CA SER A 376 -20.53 -20.07 -5.94
C SER A 376 -20.82 -18.62 -6.36
N GLN A 377 -21.20 -17.79 -5.39
CA GLN A 377 -21.50 -16.36 -5.59
C GLN A 377 -20.32 -15.55 -6.18
N PHE A 378 -19.08 -16.02 -5.99
CA PHE A 378 -17.87 -15.35 -6.48
C PHE A 378 -16.86 -16.37 -7.02
N CYS A 379 -16.21 -16.05 -8.14
CA CYS A 379 -14.96 -16.70 -8.55
C CYS A 379 -13.89 -16.43 -7.48
N TRP A 380 -13.52 -17.49 -6.74
CA TRP A 380 -12.52 -17.43 -5.68
C TRP A 380 -11.18 -16.85 -6.16
N ARG A 381 -10.74 -17.22 -7.37
CA ARG A 381 -9.47 -16.74 -7.96
C ARG A 381 -9.46 -15.21 -8.06
N ASN A 382 -10.54 -14.62 -8.58
CA ASN A 382 -10.65 -13.19 -8.83
C ASN A 382 -10.87 -12.40 -7.54
N LEU A 383 -11.71 -12.91 -6.63
CA LEU A 383 -11.93 -12.31 -5.31
C LEU A 383 -10.63 -12.29 -4.48
N PHE A 384 -9.88 -13.40 -4.47
CA PHE A 384 -8.60 -13.51 -3.76
C PHE A 384 -7.53 -12.60 -4.37
N SER A 385 -7.46 -12.51 -5.70
CA SER A 385 -6.62 -11.54 -6.43
C SER A 385 -6.93 -10.09 -6.03
N CYS A 386 -8.20 -9.68 -6.09
CA CYS A 386 -8.62 -8.34 -5.67
C CYS A 386 -8.23 -8.05 -4.21
N ILE A 387 -8.46 -9.00 -3.30
CA ILE A 387 -8.07 -8.86 -1.89
C ILE A 387 -6.55 -8.72 -1.74
N ASN A 388 -5.74 -9.48 -2.49
CA ASN A 388 -4.28 -9.40 -2.40
C ASN A 388 -3.71 -8.13 -3.03
N LEU A 389 -4.25 -7.65 -4.16
CA LEU A 389 -3.87 -6.36 -4.76
C LEU A 389 -4.23 -5.17 -3.84
N LEU A 390 -5.38 -5.21 -3.16
CA LEU A 390 -5.71 -4.20 -2.14
C LEU A 390 -4.78 -4.27 -0.92
N ARG A 391 -4.36 -5.48 -0.51
CA ARG A 391 -3.39 -5.68 0.59
C ARG A 391 -1.98 -5.22 0.23
N LEU A 392 -1.58 -5.39 -1.03
CA LEU A 392 -0.37 -4.85 -1.62
C LEU A 392 -0.42 -3.31 -1.60
N LEU A 393 -1.48 -2.70 -2.13
CA LEU A 393 -1.64 -1.25 -2.12
C LEU A 393 -1.68 -0.66 -0.69
N ASN A 394 -2.36 -1.33 0.26
CA ASN A 394 -2.33 -0.98 1.69
C ASN A 394 -0.92 -1.07 2.31
N LYS A 395 -0.03 -1.92 1.78
CA LYS A 395 1.35 -2.05 2.27
C LYS A 395 2.26 -0.96 1.74
N LEU A 396 2.11 -0.58 0.47
CA LEU A 396 2.94 0.45 -0.16
C LEU A 396 2.70 1.83 0.48
N THR A 397 1.44 2.17 0.81
CA THR A 397 1.04 3.53 1.22
C THR A 397 0.94 3.79 2.73
N LYS A 398 0.82 2.73 3.56
CA LYS A 398 0.66 2.88 5.01
C LYS A 398 1.89 3.56 5.65
N TRP A 399 1.67 4.73 6.27
CA TRP A 399 2.71 5.60 6.86
C TRP A 399 3.74 6.13 5.85
N LYS A 400 3.30 6.39 4.62
CA LYS A 400 4.10 7.08 3.59
C LYS A 400 3.23 8.19 3.00
N HIS A 401 3.49 9.44 3.34
CA HIS A 401 2.61 10.54 2.95
C HIS A 401 2.67 10.80 1.44
N SER A 402 3.88 10.83 0.86
CA SER A 402 4.10 10.88 -0.60
C SER A 402 3.27 9.82 -1.36
N ARG A 403 3.44 8.53 -1.01
CA ARG A 403 2.71 7.41 -1.64
C ARG A 403 1.20 7.44 -1.38
N THR A 404 0.74 8.10 -0.32
CA THR A 404 -0.70 8.35 -0.08
C THR A 404 -1.21 9.49 -0.95
N MET A 405 -0.42 10.55 -1.14
CA MET A 405 -0.75 11.64 -2.06
C MET A 405 -0.82 11.16 -3.52
N MET A 406 0.01 10.20 -3.93
CA MET A 406 -0.14 9.51 -5.22
C MET A 406 -1.55 8.92 -5.43
N LEU A 407 -2.20 8.37 -4.39
CA LEU A 407 -3.57 7.86 -4.48
C LEU A 407 -4.60 8.97 -4.74
N VAL A 408 -4.35 10.17 -4.24
CA VAL A 408 -5.19 11.36 -4.40
C VAL A 408 -5.02 11.91 -5.82
N VAL A 409 -3.78 12.07 -6.27
CA VAL A 409 -3.42 12.49 -7.65
C VAL A 409 -4.03 11.55 -8.70
N PHE A 410 -3.90 10.24 -8.52
CA PHE A 410 -4.54 9.24 -9.39
C PHE A 410 -6.06 9.08 -9.17
N LYS A 411 -6.71 10.02 -8.46
CA LYS A 411 -8.16 10.09 -8.23
C LYS A 411 -8.75 8.74 -7.75
N SER A 412 -8.06 8.06 -6.83
CA SER A 412 -8.39 6.68 -6.47
C SER A 412 -9.70 6.53 -5.67
N ALA A 413 -10.13 7.56 -4.93
CA ALA A 413 -11.27 7.46 -4.03
C ALA A 413 -12.59 7.08 -4.73
N PRO A 414 -12.99 7.66 -5.89
CA PRO A 414 -14.09 7.14 -6.71
C PRO A 414 -13.94 5.68 -7.18
N ILE A 415 -12.72 5.25 -7.52
CA ILE A 415 -12.44 3.87 -7.95
C ILE A 415 -12.69 2.90 -6.78
N LEU A 416 -12.09 3.21 -5.63
CA LEU A 416 -12.25 2.47 -4.37
C LEU A 416 -13.71 2.48 -3.88
N LYS A 417 -14.41 3.61 -3.95
CA LYS A 417 -15.84 3.71 -3.59
C LYS A 417 -16.73 2.79 -4.44
N ARG A 418 -16.43 2.59 -5.73
CA ARG A 418 -17.15 1.60 -6.56
C ARG A 418 -16.88 0.17 -6.12
N ALA A 419 -15.65 -0.17 -5.71
CA ALA A 419 -15.31 -1.50 -5.20
C ALA A 419 -16.09 -1.89 -3.93
N LEU A 420 -16.55 -0.92 -3.11
CA LEU A 420 -17.41 -1.19 -1.95
C LEU A 420 -18.76 -1.84 -2.30
N LYS A 421 -19.21 -1.81 -3.56
CA LYS A 421 -20.41 -2.54 -4.04
C LYS A 421 -20.31 -4.06 -3.83
N VAL A 422 -19.10 -4.60 -3.80
CA VAL A 422 -18.83 -6.02 -3.48
C VAL A 422 -19.11 -6.26 -2.00
N LYS A 423 -20.12 -7.08 -1.69
CA LYS A 423 -20.54 -7.42 -0.31
C LYS A 423 -19.62 -8.46 0.36
N GLN A 424 -18.29 -8.25 0.33
CA GLN A 424 -17.31 -9.14 0.94
C GLN A 424 -16.45 -8.39 1.96
N ALA A 425 -16.44 -8.85 3.21
CA ALA A 425 -15.95 -8.09 4.36
C ALA A 425 -14.44 -7.79 4.33
N MET A 426 -13.61 -8.72 3.85
CA MET A 426 -12.16 -8.54 3.79
C MET A 426 -11.78 -7.55 2.67
N LEU A 427 -12.39 -7.68 1.50
CA LEU A 427 -12.22 -6.74 0.39
C LEU A 427 -12.64 -5.33 0.83
N GLN A 428 -13.86 -5.18 1.37
CA GLN A 428 -14.34 -3.89 1.86
C GLN A 428 -13.45 -3.31 2.96
N LEU A 429 -12.93 -4.10 3.90
CA LEU A 429 -12.03 -3.60 4.95
C LEU A 429 -10.74 -3.01 4.38
N TYR A 430 -10.13 -3.63 3.37
CA TYR A 430 -8.91 -3.11 2.76
C TYR A 430 -9.19 -1.91 1.83
N VAL A 431 -10.37 -1.82 1.21
CA VAL A 431 -10.84 -0.62 0.52
C VAL A 431 -11.07 0.54 1.51
N LEU A 432 -11.77 0.30 2.62
CA LEU A 432 -12.06 1.33 3.64
C LEU A 432 -10.79 1.85 4.31
N LYS A 433 -9.75 1.03 4.48
CA LYS A 433 -8.42 1.47 4.95
C LYS A 433 -7.73 2.43 3.96
N LEU A 434 -7.81 2.16 2.66
CA LEU A 434 -7.25 3.04 1.62
C LEU A 434 -8.04 4.35 1.49
N LEU A 435 -9.35 4.31 1.72
CA LEU A 435 -10.17 5.52 1.79
C LEU A 435 -9.83 6.33 3.05
N LYS A 436 -9.68 5.69 4.22
CA LYS A 436 -9.34 6.35 5.50
C LYS A 436 -8.04 7.17 5.43
N ILE A 437 -6.99 6.66 4.78
CA ILE A 437 -5.73 7.43 4.67
C ILE A 437 -5.82 8.63 3.71
N GLN A 438 -6.83 8.66 2.84
CA GLN A 438 -7.06 9.78 1.91
C GLN A 438 -8.02 10.85 2.45
N THR A 439 -8.83 10.57 3.48
CA THR A 439 -9.93 11.48 3.88
C THR A 439 -9.46 12.86 4.33
N LYS A 440 -8.23 13.01 4.83
CA LYS A 440 -7.68 14.32 5.22
C LYS A 440 -7.38 15.21 4.01
N TYR A 441 -6.78 14.66 2.96
CA TYR A 441 -6.48 15.33 1.69
C TYR A 441 -7.73 15.61 0.83
N LEU A 442 -8.79 14.82 0.97
CA LEU A 442 -10.03 14.98 0.17
C LEU A 442 -10.96 16.13 0.68
N GLY A 443 -10.64 16.75 1.81
CA GLY A 443 -11.32 17.95 2.31
C GLY A 443 -12.76 17.77 2.83
N ARG A 444 -13.27 18.83 3.48
CA ARG A 444 -14.59 18.85 4.15
C ARG A 444 -15.78 18.52 3.22
N GLN A 445 -15.79 19.02 1.98
CA GLN A 445 -16.91 18.79 1.04
C GLN A 445 -17.05 17.32 0.63
N TRP A 446 -15.93 16.62 0.40
CA TRP A 446 -15.94 15.19 0.12
C TRP A 446 -16.49 14.39 1.31
N ARG A 447 -16.08 14.76 2.54
CA ARG A 447 -16.55 14.07 3.76
C ARG A 447 -18.06 14.24 3.98
N LYS A 448 -18.63 15.44 3.73
CA LYS A 448 -20.09 15.67 3.73
C LYS A 448 -20.82 14.77 2.73
N SER A 449 -20.41 14.81 1.45
CA SER A 449 -21.02 14.03 0.36
C SER A 449 -20.78 12.51 0.42
N ASN A 450 -19.87 12.05 1.28
CA ASN A 450 -19.53 10.63 1.45
C ASN A 450 -19.81 10.12 2.88
N MET A 451 -20.77 10.71 3.59
CA MET A 451 -21.08 10.34 4.99
C MET A 451 -21.29 8.83 5.21
N LYS A 452 -22.02 8.13 4.31
CA LYS A 452 -22.16 6.66 4.35
C LYS A 452 -20.81 5.93 4.34
N THR A 453 -19.82 6.44 3.60
CA THR A 453 -18.43 5.93 3.58
C THR A 453 -17.70 6.24 4.88
N MET A 454 -17.86 7.46 5.42
CA MET A 454 -17.28 7.86 6.72
C MET A 454 -17.79 6.95 7.84
N SER A 455 -19.10 6.69 7.90
CA SER A 455 -19.71 5.75 8.86
C SER A 455 -19.18 4.32 8.67
N ALA A 456 -19.01 3.85 7.43
CA ALA A 456 -18.46 2.52 7.16
C ALA A 456 -16.98 2.40 7.57
N ILE A 457 -16.18 3.46 7.43
CA ILE A 457 -14.82 3.52 7.99
C ILE A 457 -14.90 3.46 9.52
N TYR A 458 -15.75 4.29 10.14
CA TYR A 458 -15.91 4.36 11.59
C TYR A 458 -16.29 3.01 12.22
N GLN A 459 -17.24 2.30 11.60
CA GLN A 459 -17.78 1.02 12.07
C GLN A 459 -16.88 -0.20 11.81
N LYS A 460 -15.80 -0.08 11.01
CA LYS A 460 -15.03 -1.26 10.54
C LYS A 460 -13.51 -1.13 10.57
N VAL A 461 -12.96 0.07 10.42
CA VAL A 461 -11.52 0.29 10.43
C VAL A 461 -11.08 0.64 11.85
N ARG A 462 -10.03 -0.01 12.36
CA ARG A 462 -9.40 0.35 13.63
C ARG A 462 -9.08 1.85 13.67
N HIS A 463 -9.45 2.49 14.77
CA HIS A 463 -8.99 3.83 15.13
C HIS A 463 -7.81 3.78 16.11
N ARG A 464 -7.07 4.87 16.16
CA ARG A 464 -6.07 5.21 17.17
C ARG A 464 -6.69 6.24 18.12
N MET A 465 -6.02 6.51 19.23
CA MET A 465 -6.47 7.56 20.17
C MET A 465 -6.32 8.95 19.54
N ASN A 466 -5.21 9.17 18.82
CA ASN A 466 -4.84 10.45 18.20
C ASN A 466 -5.03 10.36 16.67
N ASP A 467 -6.21 9.93 16.22
CA ASP A 467 -6.52 9.61 14.81
C ASP A 467 -7.36 10.72 14.16
N ASP A 468 -6.71 11.69 13.54
CA ASP A 468 -7.31 12.93 13.04
C ASP A 468 -8.13 12.76 11.74
N TRP A 469 -8.04 11.60 11.08
CA TRP A 469 -8.50 11.30 9.71
C TRP A 469 -9.88 11.86 9.29
N ALA A 470 -10.82 12.01 10.22
CA ALA A 470 -12.17 12.51 9.96
C ALA A 470 -12.27 14.06 9.94
N TYR A 471 -11.30 14.75 10.53
CA TYR A 471 -11.31 16.20 10.76
C TYR A 471 -10.13 16.93 10.10
N GLY A 472 -8.95 16.28 9.97
CA GLY A 472 -7.79 16.80 9.24
C GLY A 472 -8.14 17.30 7.84
N ASN A 473 -7.46 18.34 7.35
CA ASN A 473 -7.90 19.11 6.18
C ASN A 473 -6.72 19.61 5.35
N ASP A 474 -5.79 18.69 5.08
CA ASP A 474 -4.55 18.89 4.34
C ASP A 474 -4.85 18.99 2.82
N ILE A 475 -5.78 19.86 2.41
CA ILE A 475 -6.21 20.01 1.01
C ILE A 475 -5.04 20.57 0.17
N ASP A 476 -4.31 21.52 0.74
CA ASP A 476 -3.24 22.27 0.09
C ASP A 476 -1.89 21.54 0.13
N ALA A 477 -1.86 20.30 0.63
CA ALA A 477 -0.67 19.45 0.62
C ALA A 477 -0.40 18.90 -0.79
N ARG A 478 0.85 19.03 -1.25
CA ARG A 478 1.26 18.77 -2.64
C ARG A 478 2.19 17.56 -2.70
N PRO A 479 2.34 16.89 -3.86
CA PRO A 479 3.11 15.64 -3.95
C PRO A 479 4.58 15.76 -3.50
N TRP A 480 5.20 16.92 -3.71
CA TRP A 480 6.59 17.18 -3.37
C TRP A 480 6.84 17.58 -1.91
N ASP A 481 5.81 18.01 -1.17
CA ASP A 481 5.96 18.40 0.24
C ASP A 481 6.41 17.23 1.14
N PHE A 482 6.25 15.99 0.65
CA PHE A 482 6.69 14.75 1.31
C PHE A 482 7.91 14.09 0.65
N GLN A 483 8.59 14.76 -0.28
CA GLN A 483 9.74 14.20 -1.01
C GLN A 483 10.93 13.91 -0.07
N ALA A 484 11.12 14.74 0.96
CA ALA A 484 12.16 14.54 1.98
C ALA A 484 11.99 13.20 2.71
N GLU A 485 10.77 12.80 3.08
CA GLU A 485 10.50 11.51 3.75
C GLU A 485 10.99 10.31 2.92
N GLU A 486 10.78 10.34 1.60
CA GLU A 486 11.21 9.26 0.70
C GLU A 486 12.70 9.32 0.36
N CYS A 487 13.32 10.51 0.41
CA CYS A 487 14.77 10.66 0.24
C CYS A 487 15.57 10.17 1.45
N THR A 488 15.20 10.57 2.67
CA THR A 488 15.80 10.00 3.90
C THR A 488 15.60 8.49 3.93
N LEU A 489 14.38 8.02 3.65
CA LEU A 489 14.09 6.58 3.58
C LEU A 489 15.00 5.84 2.59
N ARG A 490 15.30 6.43 1.43
CA ARG A 490 16.21 5.83 0.44
C ARG A 490 17.64 5.72 0.99
N ALA A 491 18.15 6.80 1.57
CA ALA A 491 19.50 6.83 2.14
C ALA A 491 19.70 5.76 3.24
N ASN A 492 18.74 5.61 4.17
CA ASN A 492 18.80 4.56 5.20
C ASN A 492 18.74 3.13 4.60
N ILE A 493 18.06 2.93 3.46
CA ILE A 493 18.02 1.63 2.76
C ILE A 493 19.33 1.35 2.03
N GLU A 494 19.94 2.37 1.42
CA GLU A 494 21.23 2.30 0.75
C GLU A 494 22.34 2.01 1.78
N ALA A 495 22.40 2.76 2.88
CA ALA A 495 23.31 2.50 4.00
C ALA A 495 23.16 1.08 4.58
N PHE A 496 21.91 0.63 4.83
CA PHE A 496 21.64 -0.74 5.28
C PHE A 496 22.11 -1.81 4.28
N ASN A 497 21.88 -1.62 2.99
CA ASN A 497 22.27 -2.60 1.98
C ASN A 497 23.80 -2.67 1.85
N SER A 498 24.48 -1.52 1.76
CA SER A 498 25.95 -1.50 1.59
C SER A 498 26.70 -1.96 2.85
N ARG A 499 26.18 -1.68 4.06
CA ARG A 499 26.72 -2.22 5.31
C ARG A 499 26.65 -3.76 5.40
N ARG A 500 25.79 -4.41 4.60
CA ARG A 500 25.35 -5.81 4.85
C ARG A 500 25.52 -6.78 3.68
N TYR A 501 25.55 -6.31 2.44
CA TYR A 501 25.65 -7.19 1.25
C TYR A 501 26.72 -6.76 0.23
N ASP A 502 27.13 -5.50 0.23
CA ASP A 502 28.33 -5.10 -0.50
C ASP A 502 29.58 -5.61 0.22
N ARG A 503 30.67 -5.81 -0.51
CA ARG A 503 31.94 -6.24 0.10
C ARG A 503 32.56 -5.09 0.89
N PRO A 504 33.23 -5.35 2.03
CA PRO A 504 33.88 -4.30 2.77
C PRO A 504 34.95 -3.61 1.92
N GLN A 505 34.86 -2.28 1.79
CA GLN A 505 35.92 -1.45 1.22
C GLN A 505 36.94 -1.11 2.30
N ASP A 506 37.66 -2.12 2.77
CA ASP A 506 38.73 -2.01 3.80
C ASP A 506 40.01 -1.34 3.26
N SER A 507 39.86 -0.28 2.47
CA SER A 507 40.95 0.47 1.84
C SER A 507 41.33 1.74 2.60
N GLU A 508 40.44 2.29 3.43
CA GLU A 508 40.62 3.61 4.08
C GLU A 508 40.80 3.50 5.61
N PHE A 509 40.24 2.45 6.24
CA PHE A 509 40.24 2.27 7.70
C PHE A 509 40.71 0.88 8.17
N SER A 510 41.38 0.10 7.30
CA SER A 510 42.10 -1.10 7.73
C SER A 510 43.28 -0.71 8.65
N PRO A 511 43.67 -1.54 9.63
CA PRO A 511 44.80 -1.23 10.50
C PRO A 511 46.10 -1.09 9.71
N VAL A 512 46.63 0.13 9.62
CA VAL A 512 47.89 0.41 8.93
C VAL A 512 49.02 -0.38 9.58
N ASP A 513 49.82 -1.08 8.76
CA ASP A 513 50.95 -1.87 9.24
C ASP A 513 52.11 -0.96 9.68
N ASN A 514 52.02 -0.50 10.93
CA ASN A 514 53.03 0.32 11.58
C ASN A 514 54.31 -0.46 11.96
N CYS A 515 54.40 -1.76 11.61
CA CYS A 515 55.59 -2.56 11.87
C CYS A 515 56.60 -2.41 10.72
N LEU A 516 57.62 -1.58 10.93
CA LEU A 516 58.72 -1.36 9.99
C LEU A 516 59.35 -2.67 9.47
N GLN A 517 59.44 -3.70 10.31
CA GLN A 517 59.98 -5.03 9.96
C GLN A 517 59.02 -5.86 9.09
N SER A 518 57.71 -5.62 9.18
CA SER A 518 56.68 -6.24 8.36
C SER A 518 56.59 -5.56 6.99
N VAL A 519 56.56 -4.22 6.96
CA VAL A 519 56.60 -3.41 5.72
C VAL A 519 57.86 -3.72 4.90
N LEU A 520 59.05 -3.71 5.51
CA LEU A 520 60.30 -4.12 4.85
C LEU A 520 60.39 -5.63 4.56
N GLY A 521 59.47 -6.43 5.12
CA GLY A 521 59.35 -7.87 4.86
C GLY A 521 58.38 -8.22 3.73
N GLN A 522 57.60 -7.25 3.21
CA GLN A 522 56.70 -7.49 2.10
C GLN A 522 57.49 -7.74 0.80
N ARG A 523 57.14 -8.82 0.10
CA ARG A 523 57.60 -9.01 -1.29
C ARG A 523 56.76 -8.15 -2.21
N LEU A 524 57.34 -7.06 -2.70
CA LEU A 524 56.82 -6.29 -3.81
C LEU A 524 57.26 -6.96 -5.12
N ASP A 525 56.31 -7.51 -5.87
CA ASP A 525 56.57 -8.05 -7.20
C ASP A 525 56.76 -6.88 -8.19
N LEU A 526 58.02 -6.47 -8.35
CA LEU A 526 58.43 -5.41 -9.27
C LEU A 526 58.34 -5.90 -10.73
N PRO A 527 58.01 -5.03 -11.70
CA PRO A 527 58.02 -5.40 -13.12
C PRO A 527 59.39 -5.92 -13.56
N GLU A 528 59.44 -6.94 -14.43
CA GLU A 528 60.71 -7.56 -14.86
C GLU A 528 61.70 -6.52 -15.45
N ASP A 529 61.19 -5.53 -16.18
CA ASP A 529 61.98 -4.43 -16.76
C ASP A 529 62.58 -3.45 -15.71
N PHE A 530 62.07 -3.43 -14.48
CA PHE A 530 62.51 -2.51 -13.43
C PHE A 530 63.97 -2.76 -13.04
N HIS A 531 64.43 -4.02 -13.12
CA HIS A 531 65.84 -4.37 -12.87
C HIS A 531 66.82 -3.66 -13.80
N TYR A 532 66.42 -3.33 -15.04
CA TYR A 532 67.26 -2.61 -16.00
C TYR A 532 67.18 -1.08 -15.87
N SER A 533 66.16 -0.56 -15.18
CA SER A 533 65.93 0.87 -14.97
C SER A 533 66.19 1.35 -13.53
N TYR A 534 66.55 0.43 -12.62
CA TYR A 534 66.73 0.69 -11.19
C TYR A 534 67.73 1.81 -10.86
N GLU A 535 68.90 1.85 -11.50
CA GLU A 535 69.90 2.91 -11.27
C GLU A 535 69.39 4.29 -11.74
N LEU A 536 68.69 4.32 -12.88
CA LEU A 536 68.09 5.53 -13.44
C LEU A 536 66.93 6.04 -12.56
N TRP A 537 66.17 5.13 -11.96
CA TRP A 537 65.11 5.41 -11.00
C TRP A 537 65.69 5.94 -9.67
N LEU A 538 66.78 5.35 -9.17
CA LEU A 538 67.49 5.86 -7.99
C LEU A 538 67.98 7.29 -8.19
N GLU A 539 68.62 7.61 -9.32
CA GLU A 539 69.03 8.98 -9.61
C GLU A 539 67.81 9.93 -9.69
N ARG A 540 66.75 9.55 -10.41
CA ARG A 540 65.62 10.46 -10.69
C ARG A 540 64.62 10.64 -9.54
N GLU A 541 64.37 9.61 -8.74
CA GLU A 541 63.36 9.64 -7.67
C GLU A 541 63.94 9.69 -6.26
N VAL A 542 65.18 9.26 -6.04
CA VAL A 542 65.77 9.15 -4.68
C VAL A 542 66.93 10.12 -4.44
N PHE A 543 67.81 10.34 -5.43
CA PHE A 543 69.00 11.19 -5.24
C PHE A 543 68.83 12.63 -5.76
N SER A 544 68.06 12.85 -6.82
CA SER A 544 67.89 14.18 -7.43
C SER A 544 66.65 14.96 -6.92
N GLN A 545 65.72 14.28 -6.23
CA GLN A 545 64.59 14.94 -5.58
C GLN A 545 64.92 15.29 -4.12
N PRO A 546 64.67 16.53 -3.67
CA PRO A 546 64.82 16.89 -2.26
C PRO A 546 63.70 16.23 -1.45
N ILE A 547 64.06 15.44 -0.44
CA ILE A 547 63.07 14.76 0.41
C ILE A 547 62.38 15.79 1.32
N CYS A 548 61.14 16.15 0.99
CA CYS A 548 60.28 17.05 1.76
C CYS A 548 59.73 16.36 3.03
N TRP A 549 60.59 16.14 4.03
CA TRP A 549 60.21 15.52 5.31
C TRP A 549 59.04 16.24 6.04
N GLU A 550 58.76 17.49 5.70
CA GLU A 550 57.63 18.26 6.23
C GLU A 550 56.27 17.80 5.69
N GLU A 551 56.21 17.26 4.47
CA GLU A 551 54.98 16.72 3.88
C GLU A 551 54.61 15.37 4.54
N LEU A 552 55.61 14.59 4.96
CA LEU A 552 55.46 13.37 5.77
C LEU A 552 54.85 13.61 7.17
N LEU A 553 54.72 14.87 7.59
CA LEU A 553 54.10 15.29 8.85
C LEU A 553 52.75 15.99 8.66
N GLN A 554 52.29 16.16 7.41
CA GLN A 554 50.95 16.66 7.10
C GLN A 554 50.04 15.47 6.81
N ASN A 555 49.17 15.15 7.76
CA ASN A 555 48.27 14.01 7.69
C ASN A 555 47.40 14.02 6.42
N HIS A 556 47.24 12.85 5.81
CA HIS A 556 46.04 12.50 5.04
C HIS A 556 44.83 12.37 5.97
#